data_AF-A0A1G0WSI6-F1
#
_entry.id   AF-A0A1G0WSI6-F1
#
_cell.length_a   1.000
_cell.length_b   1.000
_cell.length_c   1.000
_cell.angle_alpha   90.00
_cell.angle_beta   90.00
_cell.angle_gamma   90.00
#
_symmetry.space_group_name_H-M   'P 1'
#
loop_
_entity.id
_entity.type
_entity.pdbx_description
1 polymer ?
#
loop_
_entity_poly.entity_id
_entity_poly.type
_entity_poly.pdbx_seq_one_letter_code
_entity_poly.pdbx_strand_id
1 'polypeptide(L)'
;MNNLEDILIPLFSIVFTFGTIFGIVYLYFITRHKERLALIEKGIDAKIFMYERKPFYILMKLGLLSIGVAIGILLGNLLDATTVMDAEVAYPSMIFLFGGIALVLTYFIEKKLNKKE
;
A
#
# COMPACT_ATOMS: atom_id res chain seq x y z
N MET A 1 -42.27 1.94 -7.73
CA MET A 1 -41.91 0.53 -8.02
C MET A 1 -40.39 0.41 -7.92
N ASN A 2 -39.79 0.90 -6.82
CA ASN A 2 -38.36 1.28 -6.78
C ASN A 2 -37.59 0.64 -5.59
N ASN A 3 -38.28 0.00 -4.64
CA ASN A 3 -37.63 -0.58 -3.45
C ASN A 3 -36.73 -1.78 -3.76
N LEU A 4 -36.90 -2.42 -4.93
CA LEU A 4 -36.09 -3.56 -5.35
C LEU A 4 -34.75 -3.11 -5.94
N GLU A 5 -34.72 -2.00 -6.67
CA GLU A 5 -33.50 -1.45 -7.29
C GLU A 5 -32.55 -0.88 -6.23
N ASP A 6 -33.12 -0.22 -5.20
CA ASP A 6 -32.36 0.36 -4.07
C ASP A 6 -31.64 -0.69 -3.20
N ILE A 7 -32.12 -1.94 -3.18
CA ILE A 7 -31.48 -3.06 -2.44
C ILE A 7 -30.50 -3.82 -3.34
N LEU A 8 -30.79 -3.92 -4.64
CA LEU A 8 -29.99 -4.71 -5.57
C LEU A 8 -28.61 -4.08 -5.82
N ILE A 9 -28.56 -2.76 -6.01
CA ILE A 9 -27.30 -2.03 -6.28
C ILE A 9 -26.28 -2.19 -5.13
N PRO A 10 -26.62 -1.95 -3.84
CA PRO A 10 -25.65 -2.12 -2.76
C PRO A 10 -25.22 -3.58 -2.58
N LEU A 11 -26.14 -4.54 -2.76
CA LEU A 11 -25.81 -5.97 -2.66
C LEU A 11 -24.75 -6.39 -3.68
N PHE A 12 -24.90 -6.00 -4.95
CA PHE A 12 -23.91 -6.28 -5.99
C PHE A 12 -22.57 -5.59 -5.72
N SER A 13 -22.59 -4.34 -5.24
CA SER A 13 -21.36 -3.58 -4.94
C SER A 13 -20.51 -4.24 -3.85
N ILE A 14 -21.17 -4.80 -2.82
CA ILE A 14 -20.51 -5.50 -1.71
C ILE A 14 -19.91 -6.82 -2.21
N VAL A 15 -20.69 -7.65 -2.90
CA VAL A 15 -20.21 -8.94 -3.41
C VAL A 15 -19.03 -8.76 -4.37
N PHE A 16 -19.08 -7.74 -5.23
CA PHE A 16 -18.00 -7.46 -6.19
C PHE A 16 -16.73 -6.95 -5.50
N THR A 17 -16.86 -6.05 -4.53
CA THR A 17 -15.70 -5.51 -3.77
C THR A 17 -15.02 -6.62 -2.95
N PHE A 18 -15.79 -7.43 -2.22
CA PHE A 18 -15.21 -8.54 -1.45
C PHE A 18 -14.67 -9.65 -2.36
N GLY A 19 -15.37 -9.96 -3.46
CA GLY A 19 -14.94 -10.98 -4.43
C GLY A 19 -13.64 -10.61 -5.14
N THR A 20 -13.46 -9.34 -5.53
CA THR A 20 -12.22 -8.88 -6.18
C THR A 20 -11.04 -8.85 -5.23
N ILE A 21 -11.23 -8.35 -3.99
CA ILE A 21 -10.19 -8.38 -2.96
C ILE A 21 -9.77 -9.82 -2.66
N PHE A 22 -10.74 -10.72 -2.45
CA PHE A 22 -10.47 -12.13 -2.21
C PHE A 22 -9.78 -12.79 -3.41
N GLY A 23 -10.22 -12.48 -4.64
CA GLY A 23 -9.60 -12.99 -5.87
C GLY A 23 -8.14 -12.58 -6.01
N ILE A 24 -7.80 -11.31 -5.75
CA ILE A 24 -6.42 -10.82 -5.80
C ILE A 24 -5.55 -11.53 -4.73
N VAL A 25 -6.06 -11.65 -3.50
CA VAL A 25 -5.34 -12.34 -2.42
C VAL A 25 -5.12 -13.81 -2.75
N TYR A 26 -6.16 -14.51 -3.24
CA TYR A 26 -6.10 -15.91 -3.62
C TYR A 26 -5.07 -16.17 -4.73
N LEU A 27 -5.08 -15.33 -5.78
CA LEU A 27 -4.10 -15.40 -6.86
C LEU A 27 -2.68 -15.11 -6.35
N TYR A 28 -2.50 -14.14 -5.45
CA TYR A 28 -1.22 -13.83 -4.84
C TYR A 28 -0.65 -15.01 -4.03
N PHE A 29 -1.49 -15.71 -3.25
CA PHE A 29 -1.04 -16.90 -2.52
C PHE A 29 -0.66 -18.04 -3.47
N ILE A 30 -1.46 -18.31 -4.50
CA ILE A 30 -1.21 -19.42 -5.43
C ILE A 30 0.06 -19.21 -6.28
N THR A 31 0.29 -17.98 -6.74
CA THR A 31 1.50 -17.65 -7.51
C THR A 31 2.76 -17.96 -6.70
N ARG A 32 2.77 -17.69 -5.39
CA ARG A 32 3.90 -18.02 -4.50
C ARG A 32 4.09 -19.52 -4.27
N HIS A 33 3.02 -20.29 -4.22
CA HIS A 33 3.12 -21.76 -4.08
C HIS A 33 3.68 -22.41 -5.34
N LYS A 34 3.30 -21.91 -6.53
CA LYS A 34 3.83 -22.42 -7.80
C LYS A 34 5.31 -22.06 -8.04
N GLU A 35 5.73 -20.86 -7.64
CA GLU A 35 7.15 -20.47 -7.65
C GLU A 35 8.01 -21.44 -6.81
N ARG A 36 7.55 -21.83 -5.62
CA ARG A 36 8.28 -22.73 -4.72
C ARG A 36 8.37 -24.18 -5.23
N LEU A 37 7.32 -24.68 -5.88
CA LEU A 37 7.29 -26.04 -6.45
C LEU A 37 8.24 -26.17 -7.65
N ALA A 38 8.24 -25.19 -8.54
CA ALA A 38 9.12 -25.17 -9.72
C ALA A 38 10.61 -25.11 -9.35
N LEU A 39 10.95 -24.56 -8.17
CA LEU A 39 12.32 -24.51 -7.65
C LEU A 39 12.79 -25.85 -7.07
N ILE A 40 11.88 -26.64 -6.48
CA ILE A 40 12.17 -28.00 -6.00
C ILE A 40 12.39 -28.96 -7.17
N GLU A 41 11.59 -28.84 -8.24
CA GLU A 41 11.68 -29.69 -9.43
C GLU A 41 12.95 -29.43 -10.27
N LYS A 42 13.56 -28.25 -10.17
CA LYS A 42 14.77 -27.89 -10.94
C LYS A 42 16.10 -28.20 -10.24
N GLY A 43 16.10 -28.70 -9.01
CA GLY A 43 17.32 -29.16 -8.33
C GLY A 43 18.39 -28.10 -8.07
N ILE A 44 18.05 -26.81 -8.22
CA ILE A 44 18.92 -25.66 -7.93
C ILE A 44 18.66 -25.24 -6.48
N ASP A 45 19.73 -25.19 -5.68
CA ASP A 45 19.71 -24.87 -4.26
C ASP A 45 18.81 -23.65 -3.97
N ALA A 46 17.70 -23.89 -3.26
CA ALA A 46 16.71 -22.89 -2.86
C ALA A 46 17.27 -21.77 -1.96
N LYS A 47 18.56 -21.86 -1.62
CA LYS A 47 19.30 -20.84 -0.87
C LYS A 47 19.65 -19.59 -1.67
N ILE A 48 19.72 -19.64 -3.00
CA ILE A 48 20.07 -18.45 -3.82
C ILE A 48 18.87 -17.50 -3.98
N PHE A 49 17.64 -18.00 -3.96
CA PHE A 49 16.42 -17.17 -4.08
C PHE A 49 15.84 -16.67 -2.74
N MET A 50 16.33 -17.16 -1.60
CA MET A 50 15.94 -16.65 -0.27
C MET A 50 16.60 -15.30 0.08
N TYR A 51 17.55 -14.83 -0.73
CA TYR A 51 18.26 -13.59 -0.49
C TYR A 51 17.49 -12.33 -0.91
N GLU A 52 16.52 -12.42 -1.83
CA GLU A 52 16.13 -11.22 -2.60
C GLU A 52 14.80 -10.55 -2.25
N ARG A 53 14.05 -11.02 -1.25
CA ARG A 53 12.88 -10.26 -0.78
C ARG A 53 12.95 -10.06 0.70
N LYS A 54 13.83 -9.16 1.15
CA LYS A 54 13.82 -8.66 2.53
C LYS A 54 12.46 -8.00 2.77
N PRO A 55 11.52 -8.65 3.51
CA PRO A 55 10.21 -8.06 3.79
C PRO A 55 10.35 -6.74 4.56
N PHE A 56 11.50 -6.54 5.19
CA PHE A 56 11.89 -5.33 5.92
C PHE A 56 11.76 -4.04 5.09
N TYR A 57 12.10 -4.04 3.80
CA TYR A 57 11.98 -2.84 2.95
C TYR A 57 10.52 -2.44 2.74
N ILE A 58 9.64 -3.41 2.56
CA ILE A 58 8.21 -3.18 2.40
C ILE A 58 7.62 -2.62 3.69
N LEU A 59 7.99 -3.18 4.85
CA LEU A 59 7.58 -2.67 6.16
C LEU A 59 8.09 -1.24 6.38
N MET A 60 9.31 -0.92 5.93
CA MET A 60 9.89 0.40 6.10
C MET A 60 9.21 1.45 5.21
N LYS A 61 8.88 1.11 3.94
CA LYS A 61 8.03 1.96 3.07
C LYS A 61 6.68 2.23 3.67
N LEU A 62 6.02 1.19 4.19
CA LEU A 62 4.71 1.34 4.80
C LEU A 62 4.79 2.23 6.05
N GLY A 63 5.77 2.00 6.92
CA GLY A 63 5.95 2.77 8.16
C GLY A 63 6.23 4.24 7.92
N LEU A 64 7.17 4.58 7.01
CA LEU A 64 7.49 5.97 6.71
C LEU A 64 6.30 6.68 6.02
N LEU A 65 5.61 6.00 5.11
CA LEU A 65 4.39 6.51 4.48
C LEU A 65 3.32 6.84 5.54
N SER A 66 3.06 5.92 6.48
CA SER A 66 2.09 6.14 7.56
C SER A 66 2.44 7.36 8.41
N ILE A 67 3.73 7.56 8.73
CA ILE A 67 4.21 8.74 9.45
C ILE A 67 4.00 10.01 8.62
N GLY A 68 4.34 10.00 7.33
CA GLY A 68 4.13 11.13 6.42
C GLY A 68 2.67 11.53 6.32
N VAL A 69 1.75 10.55 6.21
CA VAL A 69 0.30 10.80 6.18
C VAL A 69 -0.18 11.39 7.52
N ALA A 70 0.27 10.86 8.65
CA ALA A 70 -0.10 11.38 9.97
C ALA A 70 0.33 12.85 10.14
N ILE A 71 1.56 13.18 9.74
CA ILE A 71 2.08 14.56 9.77
C ILE A 71 1.29 15.45 8.80
N GLY A 72 0.98 14.96 7.60
CA GLY A 72 0.20 15.70 6.60
C GLY A 72 -1.21 16.03 7.08
N ILE A 73 -1.87 15.12 7.80
CA ILE A 73 -3.20 15.37 8.39
C ILE A 73 -3.12 16.42 9.50
N LEU A 74 -2.13 16.32 10.39
CA LEU A 74 -1.94 17.29 11.48
C LEU A 74 -1.69 18.71 10.94
N LEU A 75 -0.82 18.83 9.92
CA LEU A 75 -0.53 20.11 9.30
C LEU A 75 -1.68 20.61 8.42
N GLY A 76 -2.42 19.72 7.76
CA GLY A 76 -3.64 20.06 7.03
C GLY A 76 -4.70 20.70 7.94
N ASN A 77 -4.93 20.12 9.12
CA ASN A 77 -5.83 20.69 10.12
C ASN A 77 -5.32 22.03 10.67
N LEU A 78 -4.00 22.18 10.85
CA LEU A 78 -3.42 23.45 11.28
C LEU A 78 -3.61 24.54 10.23
N LEU A 79 -3.47 24.21 8.93
CA LEU A 79 -3.71 25.14 7.83
C LEU A 79 -5.19 25.50 7.73
N ASP A 80 -6.09 24.52 7.81
CA ASP A 80 -7.54 24.74 7.81
C ASP A 80 -7.97 25.69 8.95
N ALA A 81 -7.37 25.54 10.14
CA ALA A 81 -7.66 26.42 11.28
C ALA A 81 -7.04 27.82 11.20
N THR A 82 -6.00 28.03 10.38
CA THR A 82 -5.22 29.30 10.36
C THR A 82 -5.33 30.07 9.05
N THR A 83 -5.74 29.42 7.96
CA THR A 83 -5.86 30.02 6.62
C THR A 83 -7.31 29.89 6.13
N VAL A 84 -7.74 30.81 5.25
CA VAL A 84 -9.09 30.78 4.61
C VAL A 84 -9.10 29.79 3.44
N MET A 85 -8.31 28.73 3.51
CA MET A 85 -8.18 27.75 2.44
C MET A 85 -9.21 26.65 2.67
N ASP A 86 -10.02 26.34 1.65
CA ASP A 86 -11.04 25.31 1.77
C ASP A 86 -10.44 23.98 2.23
N ALA A 87 -11.05 23.40 3.27
CA ALA A 87 -10.69 22.09 3.82
C ALA A 87 -10.55 21.04 2.70
N GLU A 88 -11.43 21.08 1.71
CA GLU A 88 -11.44 20.16 0.56
C GLU A 88 -10.14 20.17 -0.25
N VAL A 89 -9.34 21.23 -0.19
CA VAL A 89 -8.05 21.34 -0.86
C VAL A 89 -6.90 21.20 0.14
N ALA A 90 -7.03 21.74 1.35
CA ALA A 90 -5.98 21.76 2.36
C ALA A 90 -5.59 20.34 2.82
N TYR A 91 -6.56 19.47 3.12
CA TYR A 91 -6.28 18.11 3.57
C TYR A 91 -5.61 17.24 2.49
N PRO A 92 -6.18 17.06 1.27
CA PRO A 92 -5.56 16.20 0.27
C PRO A 92 -4.21 16.72 -0.19
N SER A 93 -4.02 18.04 -0.29
CA SER A 93 -2.72 18.62 -0.68
C SER A 93 -1.63 18.32 0.34
N MET A 94 -1.89 18.49 1.64
CA MET A 94 -0.90 18.19 2.69
C MET A 94 -0.63 16.70 2.81
N ILE A 95 -1.65 15.85 2.71
CA ILE A 95 -1.46 14.39 2.72
C ILE A 95 -0.58 13.93 1.56
N PHE A 96 -0.84 14.41 0.34
CA PHE A 96 -0.02 14.06 -0.83
C PHE A 96 1.40 14.61 -0.73
N LEU A 97 1.56 15.83 -0.21
CA LEU A 97 2.86 16.47 -0.07
C LEU A 97 3.73 15.71 0.95
N PHE A 98 3.25 15.51 2.17
CA PHE A 98 4.02 14.82 3.22
C PHE A 98 4.13 13.31 2.97
N GLY A 99 3.09 12.67 2.43
CA GLY A 99 3.15 11.28 1.99
C GLY A 99 4.17 11.07 0.85
N GLY A 100 4.22 11.99 -0.10
CA GLY A 100 5.20 11.98 -1.20
C GLY A 100 6.64 12.16 -0.69
N ILE A 101 6.88 13.11 0.21
CA ILE A 101 8.19 13.31 0.84
C ILE A 101 8.64 12.05 1.58
N ALA A 102 7.74 11.42 2.33
CA ALA A 102 8.06 10.19 3.06
C ALA A 102 8.47 9.02 2.13
N LEU A 103 7.81 8.88 0.97
CA LEU A 103 8.21 7.87 -0.02
C LEU A 103 9.59 8.15 -0.61
N VAL A 104 9.87 9.41 -0.95
CA VAL A 104 11.18 9.83 -1.46
C VAL A 104 12.27 9.56 -0.43
N LEU A 105 12.04 9.92 0.84
CA LEU A 105 12.96 9.65 1.94
C LEU A 105 13.20 8.15 2.09
N THR A 106 12.15 7.33 2.00
CA THR A 106 12.32 5.88 2.09
C THR A 106 13.25 5.34 1.00
N TYR A 107 13.10 5.81 -0.25
CA TYR A 107 13.99 5.42 -1.34
C TYR A 107 15.46 5.79 -1.05
N PHE A 108 15.72 6.97 -0.50
CA PHE A 108 17.08 7.37 -0.12
C PHE A 108 17.67 6.51 1.00
N ILE A 109 16.86 6.14 1.99
CA ILE A 109 17.29 5.28 3.11
C ILE A 109 17.58 3.86 2.58
N GLU A 110 16.71 3.31 1.74
CA GLU A 110 16.93 2.01 1.08
C GLU A 110 18.20 1.99 0.24
N LYS A 111 18.43 3.05 -0.55
CA LYS A 111 19.65 3.19 -1.36
C LYS A 111 20.92 3.23 -0.50
N LYS A 112 20.87 3.80 0.72
CA LYS A 112 21.99 3.80 1.66
C LYS A 112 22.20 2.44 2.32
N LEU A 113 21.13 1.74 2.67
CA LEU A 113 21.18 0.40 3.26
C LEU A 113 21.78 -0.62 2.27
N ASN A 114 21.34 -0.59 1.02
CA ASN A 114 21.85 -1.48 -0.04
C ASN A 114 23.28 -1.17 -0.49
N LYS A 115 23.85 -0.01 -0.13
CA LYS A 115 25.24 0.34 -0.45
C LYS A 115 26.22 -0.03 0.67
N LYS A 116 25.70 -0.44 1.83
CA LYS A 116 26.50 -0.90 2.99
C LYS A 116 26.61 -2.42 3.08
N GLU A 117 25.85 -3.14 2.25
CA GLU A 117 26.08 -4.55 1.92
C GLU A 117 26.89 -4.63 0.62
#